data_AF-A0A4R0R1Z4-F1
#
_entry.id   AF-A0A4R0R1Z4-F1
#
_cell.length_a   1.000
_cell.length_b   1.000
_cell.length_c   1.000
_cell.angle_alpha   90.00
_cell.angle_beta   90.00
_cell.angle_gamma   90.00
#
_symmetry.space_group_name_H-M   'P 1'
#
loop_
_entity.id
_entity.type
_entity.pdbx_description
1 polymer ?
#
loop_
_entity_poly.entity_id
_entity_poly.type
_entity_poly.pdbx_seq_one_letter_code
_entity_poly.pdbx_strand_id
1 'polypeptide(L)'
;MEFVDGTVLSDIWFDLEVHDIESVVRQLVELEARMMSASFPAGGSLYYSQDVEKLDGKLGIPLEDDWFCVGPDVGVRMWIGKRSQLDVDRGPYTSVESALVGPANKELEYLQRFGRPLLPFDRMKREHYQYQEQSPSNHIDNLHRYLRTAPSLVPQDPSLHQFRIRHPDLQSSNVIVSRTTSGDLQLLSLLDWQHASIRPTCLHAGIPQRLQNYADPLSHHMVPPSLPDDFHAMDDVAQSHAKELYRRRLVHYHYVRNTEACNPVHHAALADPAWTLRARLFAHAGDRWDGETTALKAALMDATTTWGTLSTDPCPLAFEEEDVRRTWELEAKLESSDETMEQCLAVMGCGSQGWVPNERYEVVKALCRKMKEDGLAGATEEERAEIEAHWIFDDMDERPYS
;
A
#
# COMPACT_ATOMS: atom_id res chain seq x y z
N MET A 1 -0.06 -0.55 -24.73
CA MET A 1 -1.21 -1.43 -24.46
C MET A 1 -2.14 -1.35 -25.66
N GLU A 2 -2.86 -2.44 -25.96
CA GLU A 2 -3.93 -2.42 -26.95
C GLU A 2 -5.07 -1.51 -26.47
N PHE A 3 -5.81 -0.89 -27.39
CA PHE A 3 -6.99 -0.10 -27.05
C PHE A 3 -8.15 -1.03 -26.71
N VAL A 4 -8.85 -0.75 -25.60
CA VAL A 4 -10.02 -1.51 -25.17
C VAL A 4 -11.22 -0.57 -25.17
N ASP A 5 -12.25 -0.93 -25.91
CA ASP A 5 -13.52 -0.21 -25.96
C ASP A 5 -14.41 -0.64 -24.79
N GLY A 6 -14.69 0.27 -23.86
CA GLY A 6 -15.48 0.01 -22.66
C GLY A 6 -15.60 1.23 -21.75
N THR A 7 -16.29 1.06 -20.63
CA THR A 7 -16.52 2.08 -19.61
C THR A 7 -15.60 1.85 -18.41
N VAL A 8 -15.03 2.92 -17.85
CA VAL A 8 -14.26 2.84 -16.61
C VAL A 8 -15.21 2.61 -15.44
N LEU A 9 -14.94 1.62 -14.59
CA LEU A 9 -15.83 1.23 -13.51
C LEU A 9 -16.09 2.36 -12.51
N SER A 10 -15.09 3.23 -12.25
CA SER A 10 -15.26 4.40 -11.38
C SER A 10 -16.36 5.36 -11.84
N ASP A 11 -16.59 5.46 -13.15
CA ASP A 11 -17.53 6.44 -13.73
C ASP A 11 -18.99 6.05 -13.47
N ILE A 12 -19.25 4.75 -13.28
CA ILE A 12 -20.60 4.20 -13.06
C ILE A 12 -20.77 3.60 -11.66
N TRP A 13 -19.73 3.65 -10.82
CA TRP A 13 -19.66 2.92 -9.55
C TRP A 13 -20.83 3.20 -8.61
N PHE A 14 -21.24 4.46 -8.49
CA PHE A 14 -22.31 4.88 -7.59
C PHE A 14 -23.71 4.57 -8.12
N ASP A 15 -23.82 4.26 -9.42
CA ASP A 15 -25.06 3.89 -10.11
C ASP A 15 -25.26 2.36 -10.17
N LEU A 16 -24.26 1.58 -9.77
CA LEU A 16 -24.34 0.12 -9.79
C LEU A 16 -25.34 -0.41 -8.75
N GLU A 17 -26.10 -1.41 -9.17
CA GLU A 17 -26.90 -2.22 -8.27
C GLU A 17 -26.03 -3.26 -7.54
N VAL A 18 -26.56 -3.83 -6.47
CA VAL A 18 -25.87 -4.86 -5.66
C VAL A 18 -25.38 -6.02 -6.53
N HIS A 19 -26.24 -6.52 -7.44
CA HIS A 19 -25.91 -7.65 -8.31
C HIS A 19 -24.76 -7.33 -9.29
N ASP A 20 -24.68 -6.07 -9.77
CA ASP A 20 -23.58 -5.61 -10.63
C ASP A 20 -22.26 -5.62 -9.86
N ILE A 21 -22.25 -5.11 -8.62
CA ILE A 21 -21.07 -5.08 -7.75
C ILE A 21 -20.59 -6.50 -7.44
N GLU A 22 -21.50 -7.38 -7.03
CA GLU A 22 -21.19 -8.80 -6.76
C GLU A 22 -20.57 -9.49 -7.99
N SER A 23 -21.14 -9.25 -9.18
CA SER A 23 -20.67 -9.82 -10.42
C SER A 23 -19.27 -9.33 -10.79
N VAL A 24 -19.00 -8.02 -10.67
CA VAL A 24 -17.68 -7.45 -10.97
C VAL A 24 -16.63 -7.94 -9.98
N VAL A 25 -16.93 -7.92 -8.67
CA VAL A 25 -15.97 -8.40 -7.65
C VAL A 25 -15.63 -9.87 -7.87
N ARG A 26 -16.61 -10.71 -8.22
CA ARG A 26 -16.36 -12.11 -8.58
C ARG A 26 -15.43 -12.24 -9.78
N GLN A 27 -15.71 -11.52 -10.88
CA GLN A 27 -14.88 -11.55 -12.09
C GLN A 27 -13.44 -11.06 -11.83
N LEU A 28 -13.27 -10.03 -10.99
CA LEU A 28 -11.95 -9.54 -10.57
C LEU A 28 -11.16 -10.61 -9.82
N VAL A 29 -11.80 -11.30 -8.86
CA VAL A 29 -11.15 -12.37 -8.11
C VAL A 29 -10.85 -13.58 -8.98
N GLU A 30 -11.73 -13.95 -9.90
CA GLU A 30 -11.49 -15.03 -10.88
C GLU A 30 -10.29 -14.71 -11.78
N LEU A 31 -10.18 -13.46 -12.26
CA LEU A 31 -9.02 -13.00 -13.03
C LEU A 31 -7.74 -13.02 -12.20
N GLU A 32 -7.79 -12.53 -10.96
CA GLU A 32 -6.67 -12.56 -10.02
C GLU A 32 -6.20 -13.98 -9.72
N ALA A 33 -7.14 -14.91 -9.46
CA ALA A 33 -6.85 -16.32 -9.27
C ALA A 33 -6.16 -16.92 -10.50
N ARG A 34 -6.62 -16.58 -11.70
CA ARG A 34 -6.00 -17.03 -12.96
C ARG A 34 -4.57 -16.51 -13.10
N MET A 35 -4.32 -15.24 -12.81
CA MET A 35 -2.98 -14.66 -12.87
C MET A 35 -2.04 -15.28 -11.84
N MET A 36 -2.53 -15.45 -10.61
CA MET A 36 -1.77 -16.08 -9.54
C MET A 36 -1.58 -17.59 -9.76
N SER A 37 -2.30 -18.23 -10.68
CA SER A 37 -2.04 -19.62 -11.04
C SER A 37 -0.75 -19.81 -11.85
N ALA A 38 -0.24 -18.74 -12.47
CA ALA A 38 1.04 -18.74 -13.14
C ALA A 38 2.19 -18.71 -12.12
N SER A 39 3.14 -19.63 -12.29
CA SER A 39 4.34 -19.77 -11.47
C SER A 39 5.54 -19.21 -12.21
N PHE A 40 6.34 -18.40 -11.51
CA PHE A 40 7.58 -17.84 -12.04
C PHE A 40 8.80 -18.47 -11.35
N PRO A 41 9.96 -18.53 -12.04
CA PRO A 41 11.18 -19.11 -11.48
C PRO A 41 11.87 -18.20 -10.44
N ALA A 42 11.52 -16.92 -10.40
CA ALA A 42 12.09 -15.92 -9.51
C ALA A 42 11.15 -14.73 -9.32
N GLY A 43 11.45 -13.88 -8.32
CA GLY A 43 10.83 -12.58 -8.11
C GLY A 43 11.56 -11.47 -8.86
N GLY A 44 10.88 -10.39 -9.18
CA GLY A 44 11.38 -9.32 -10.04
C GLY A 44 10.27 -8.76 -10.91
N SER A 45 10.54 -8.51 -12.18
CA SER A 45 9.51 -8.10 -13.15
C SER A 45 9.63 -8.85 -14.46
N LEU A 46 8.57 -8.83 -15.27
CA LEU A 46 8.52 -9.49 -16.58
C LEU A 46 9.14 -8.59 -17.66
N TYR A 47 10.03 -9.15 -18.45
CA TYR A 47 10.69 -8.46 -19.57
C TYR A 47 10.66 -9.31 -20.82
N TYR A 48 10.80 -8.66 -21.98
CA TYR A 48 11.32 -9.34 -23.15
C TYR A 48 12.79 -9.69 -22.92
N SER A 49 13.18 -10.94 -23.22
CA SER A 49 14.53 -11.44 -22.98
C SER A 49 15.62 -10.61 -23.68
N GLN A 50 15.28 -9.97 -24.81
CA GLN A 50 16.21 -9.13 -25.58
C GLN A 50 16.44 -7.74 -24.98
N ASP A 51 15.59 -7.30 -24.05
CA ASP A 51 15.66 -5.95 -23.48
C ASP A 51 16.33 -5.92 -22.12
N VAL A 52 16.24 -7.01 -21.34
CA VAL A 52 16.87 -7.09 -20.01
C VAL A 52 18.40 -6.94 -20.08
N GLU A 53 19.02 -7.57 -21.08
CA GLU A 53 20.48 -7.53 -21.26
C GLU A 53 20.99 -6.10 -21.49
N LYS A 54 20.18 -5.25 -22.13
CA LYS A 54 20.52 -3.86 -22.41
C LYS A 54 20.41 -2.94 -21.19
N LEU A 55 19.63 -3.33 -20.18
CA LEU A 55 19.32 -2.50 -19.01
C LEU A 55 20.37 -2.58 -17.92
N ASP A 56 20.79 -3.79 -17.55
CA ASP A 56 21.68 -4.02 -16.39
C ASP A 56 22.90 -4.89 -16.72
N GLY A 57 23.10 -5.26 -18.00
CA GLY A 57 24.16 -6.19 -18.42
C GLY A 57 24.04 -7.61 -17.84
N LYS A 58 22.99 -7.87 -17.05
CA LYS A 58 22.64 -9.17 -16.49
C LYS A 58 21.59 -9.84 -17.37
N LEU A 59 21.76 -11.14 -17.57
CA LEU A 59 20.74 -11.97 -18.19
C LEU A 59 19.60 -12.18 -17.17
N GLY A 60 18.37 -11.94 -17.59
CA GLY A 60 17.19 -12.36 -16.85
C GLY A 60 17.06 -13.88 -16.82
N ILE A 61 16.21 -14.40 -15.96
CA ILE A 61 15.90 -15.83 -15.89
C ILE A 61 14.80 -16.13 -16.92
N PRO A 62 15.09 -16.88 -18.00
CA PRO A 62 14.14 -17.12 -19.08
C PRO A 62 12.91 -17.91 -18.62
N LEU A 63 11.77 -17.67 -19.27
CA LEU A 63 10.56 -18.49 -19.20
C LEU A 63 10.57 -19.57 -20.30
N GLU A 64 9.60 -20.48 -20.32
CA GLU A 64 9.59 -21.69 -21.17
C GLU A 64 9.75 -21.41 -22.69
N ASP A 65 9.25 -20.27 -23.14
CA ASP A 65 9.17 -19.85 -24.54
C ASP A 65 10.29 -18.88 -24.96
N ASP A 66 11.27 -18.61 -24.07
CA ASP A 66 12.47 -17.78 -24.25
C ASP A 66 12.23 -16.32 -24.70
N TRP A 67 11.00 -15.95 -25.06
CA TRP A 67 10.61 -14.59 -25.44
C TRP A 67 10.58 -13.67 -24.22
N PHE A 68 10.24 -14.24 -23.07
CA PHE A 68 10.13 -13.53 -21.80
C PHE A 68 11.13 -14.06 -20.79
N CYS A 69 11.53 -13.19 -19.87
CA CYS A 69 12.34 -13.54 -18.72
C CYS A 69 11.90 -12.77 -17.48
N VAL A 70 12.25 -13.27 -16.31
CA VAL A 70 12.22 -12.50 -15.05
C VAL A 70 13.52 -11.74 -14.92
N GLY A 71 13.43 -10.42 -14.89
CA GLY A 71 14.56 -9.50 -14.66
C GLY A 71 14.45 -8.77 -13.33
N PRO A 72 15.20 -7.66 -13.17
CA PRO A 72 15.12 -6.80 -11.98
C PRO A 72 13.69 -6.32 -11.67
N ASP A 73 13.37 -6.08 -10.40
CA ASP A 73 12.08 -5.52 -9.99
C ASP A 73 11.95 -4.05 -10.47
N VAL A 74 10.93 -3.73 -11.25
CA VAL A 74 10.62 -2.37 -11.72
C VAL A 74 9.69 -1.58 -10.79
N GLY A 75 9.38 -2.13 -9.62
CA GLY A 75 8.57 -1.49 -8.60
C GLY A 75 9.11 -0.10 -8.27
N VAL A 76 8.22 0.91 -8.19
CA VAL A 76 8.61 2.32 -7.97
C VAL A 76 9.57 2.49 -6.79
N ARG A 77 9.33 1.74 -5.70
CA ARG A 77 10.16 1.77 -4.47
C ARG A 77 11.63 1.37 -4.69
N MET A 78 11.93 0.63 -5.75
CA MET A 78 13.29 0.21 -6.09
C MET A 78 14.08 1.29 -6.84
N TRP A 79 13.40 2.26 -7.45
CA TRP A 79 14.00 3.20 -8.41
C TRP A 79 13.74 4.67 -8.11
N ILE A 80 12.81 5.01 -7.22
CA ILE A 80 12.40 6.39 -6.97
C ILE A 80 13.58 7.32 -6.63
N GLY A 81 13.65 8.43 -7.35
CA GLY A 81 14.66 9.47 -7.20
C GLY A 81 16.10 8.95 -7.31
N LYS A 82 16.96 9.26 -6.35
CA LYS A 82 18.40 8.88 -6.41
C LYS A 82 18.64 7.38 -6.21
N ARG A 83 17.61 6.59 -5.83
CA ARG A 83 17.72 5.12 -5.76
C ARG A 83 18.00 4.51 -7.14
N SER A 84 17.57 5.17 -8.22
CA SER A 84 17.92 4.78 -9.59
C SER A 84 19.43 4.82 -9.89
N GLN A 85 20.22 5.55 -9.10
CA GLN A 85 21.67 5.72 -9.30
C GLN A 85 22.51 4.71 -8.51
N LEU A 86 21.85 3.82 -7.75
CA LEU A 86 22.52 2.83 -6.91
C LEU A 86 22.84 1.57 -7.72
N ASP A 87 24.04 1.03 -7.50
CA ASP A 87 24.43 -0.29 -7.98
C ASP A 87 24.13 -1.32 -6.89
N VAL A 88 22.86 -1.72 -6.79
CA VAL A 88 22.36 -2.67 -5.80
C VAL A 88 21.61 -3.79 -6.49
N ASP A 89 21.56 -4.95 -5.83
CA ASP A 89 20.79 -6.08 -6.31
C ASP A 89 19.28 -5.79 -6.29
N ARG A 90 18.67 -5.83 -7.48
CA ARG A 90 17.24 -5.61 -7.71
C ARG A 90 16.54 -6.90 -8.17
N GLY A 91 17.20 -8.04 -8.00
CA GLY A 91 16.77 -9.31 -8.55
C GLY A 91 17.32 -9.55 -9.97
N PRO A 92 16.88 -10.65 -10.61
CA PRO A 92 15.79 -11.53 -10.18
C PRO A 92 16.10 -12.33 -8.90
N TYR A 93 15.13 -12.39 -7.98
CA TYR A 93 15.24 -13.01 -6.65
C TYR A 93 14.85 -14.49 -6.70
N THR A 94 15.76 -15.42 -6.39
CA THR A 94 15.50 -16.87 -6.48
C THR A 94 14.99 -17.50 -5.19
N SER A 95 14.90 -16.74 -4.10
CA SER A 95 14.36 -17.19 -2.82
C SER A 95 13.48 -16.13 -2.15
N VAL A 96 12.57 -16.56 -1.28
CA VAL A 96 11.73 -15.65 -0.47
C VAL A 96 12.60 -14.71 0.38
N GLU A 97 13.66 -15.24 0.98
CA GLU A 97 14.60 -14.45 1.79
C GLU A 97 15.28 -13.36 0.96
N SER A 98 15.75 -13.67 -0.26
CA SER A 98 16.36 -12.67 -1.14
C SER A 98 15.39 -11.55 -1.52
N ALA A 99 14.11 -11.90 -1.75
CA ALA A 99 13.06 -10.93 -2.02
C ALA A 99 12.73 -10.06 -0.79
N LEU A 100 12.79 -10.62 0.42
CA LEU A 100 12.57 -9.90 1.68
C LEU A 100 13.67 -8.87 1.97
N VAL A 101 14.94 -9.22 1.74
CA VAL A 101 16.08 -8.37 2.12
C VAL A 101 16.44 -7.33 1.06
N GLY A 102 16.15 -7.58 -0.21
CA GLY A 102 16.51 -6.70 -1.34
C GLY A 102 16.12 -5.24 -1.13
N PRO A 103 14.83 -4.92 -0.88
CA PRO A 103 14.40 -3.54 -0.64
C PRO A 103 15.09 -2.86 0.55
N ALA A 104 15.33 -3.58 1.65
CA ALA A 104 15.99 -3.03 2.84
C ALA A 104 17.48 -2.75 2.59
N ASN A 105 18.18 -3.65 1.89
CA ASN A 105 19.57 -3.42 1.48
C ASN A 105 19.70 -2.21 0.55
N LYS A 106 18.74 -2.02 -0.37
CA LYS A 106 18.66 -0.83 -1.22
C LYS A 106 18.50 0.45 -0.38
N GLU A 107 17.65 0.46 0.65
CA GLU A 107 17.51 1.63 1.52
C GLU A 107 18.78 1.90 2.34
N LEU A 108 19.43 0.86 2.86
CA LEU A 108 20.71 1.03 3.56
C LEU A 108 21.77 1.68 2.67
N GLU A 109 21.93 1.21 1.43
CA GLU A 109 22.86 1.80 0.48
C GLU A 109 22.50 3.26 0.15
N TYR A 110 21.20 3.55 -0.06
CA TYR A 110 20.73 4.92 -0.25
C TYR A 110 21.14 5.82 0.92
N LEU A 111 20.89 5.38 2.15
CA LEU A 111 21.17 6.15 3.36
C LEU A 111 22.67 6.34 3.60
N GLN A 112 23.50 5.35 3.28
CA GLN A 112 24.95 5.48 3.37
C GLN A 112 25.51 6.51 2.39
N ARG A 113 24.97 6.56 1.15
CA ARG A 113 25.48 7.42 0.09
C ARG A 113 24.86 8.82 0.06
N PHE A 114 23.57 8.91 0.38
CA PHE A 114 22.75 10.12 0.22
C PHE A 114 21.95 10.50 1.47
N GLY A 115 21.97 9.67 2.51
CA GLY A 115 21.21 9.90 3.73
C GLY A 115 21.58 11.23 4.37
N ARG A 116 20.55 11.95 4.80
CA ARG A 116 20.68 13.22 5.51
C ARG A 116 19.49 13.41 6.45
N PRO A 117 19.62 14.31 7.43
CA PRO A 117 18.49 14.72 8.22
C PRO A 117 17.39 15.33 7.33
N LEU A 118 16.13 14.99 7.61
CA LEU A 118 14.96 15.48 6.90
C LEU A 118 13.85 15.77 7.90
N LEU A 119 13.08 16.83 7.66
CA LEU A 119 11.75 16.93 8.27
C LEU A 119 10.88 15.78 7.78
N PRO A 120 9.93 15.28 8.57
CA PRO A 120 8.90 14.38 8.07
C PRO A 120 8.26 14.96 6.79
N PHE A 121 8.17 14.11 5.76
CA PHE A 121 7.59 14.50 4.47
C PHE A 121 6.15 14.93 4.64
N ASP A 122 5.37 14.14 5.38
CA ASP A 122 4.03 14.53 5.81
C ASP A 122 4.12 15.69 6.83
N ARG A 123 3.65 16.85 6.39
CA ARG A 123 3.67 18.09 7.18
C ARG A 123 2.78 17.98 8.43
N MET A 124 1.70 17.18 8.40
CA MET A 124 0.82 16.96 9.57
C MET A 124 1.53 16.25 10.72
N LYS A 125 2.66 15.60 10.44
CA LYS A 125 3.44 14.87 11.45
C LYS A 125 4.52 15.72 12.10
N ARG A 126 4.92 16.84 11.49
CA ARG A 126 6.10 17.64 11.91
C ARG A 126 5.99 18.20 13.33
N GLU A 127 4.79 18.56 13.77
CA GLU A 127 4.56 19.06 15.13
C GLU A 127 5.03 18.05 16.19
N HIS A 128 4.77 16.75 15.98
CA HIS A 128 5.16 15.69 16.91
C HIS A 128 6.68 15.47 16.98
N TYR A 129 7.40 15.99 15.99
CA TYR A 129 8.86 16.07 15.94
C TYR A 129 9.40 17.46 16.26
N GLN A 130 8.56 18.36 16.80
CA GLN A 130 8.92 19.73 17.15
C GLN A 130 9.51 20.50 15.97
N TYR A 131 9.06 20.18 14.74
CA TYR A 131 9.54 20.77 13.50
C TYR A 131 11.07 20.65 13.31
N GLN A 132 11.67 19.58 13.85
CA GLN A 132 13.09 19.30 13.70
C GLN A 132 13.34 18.26 12.60
N GLU A 133 14.48 18.40 11.92
CA GLU A 133 14.97 17.37 11.01
C GLU A 133 15.35 16.11 11.80
N GLN A 134 14.87 14.97 11.33
CA GLN A 134 15.15 13.66 11.93
C GLN A 134 16.41 13.07 11.33
N SER A 135 17.28 12.51 12.16
CA SER A 135 18.48 11.81 11.70
C SER A 135 18.12 10.45 11.08
N PRO A 136 18.73 10.06 9.95
CA PRO A 136 18.53 8.74 9.36
C PRO A 136 19.13 7.61 10.20
N SER A 137 19.97 7.90 11.19
CA SER A 137 20.66 6.88 12.00
C SER A 137 19.71 5.86 12.64
N ASN A 138 18.60 6.34 13.22
CA ASN A 138 17.61 5.47 13.84
C ASN A 138 16.92 4.56 12.81
N HIS A 139 16.73 5.05 11.58
CA HIS A 139 16.17 4.26 10.49
C HIS A 139 17.17 3.21 10.00
N ILE A 140 18.45 3.55 9.87
CA ILE A 140 19.54 2.59 9.57
C ILE A 140 19.56 1.46 10.62
N ASP A 141 19.50 1.79 11.92
CA ASP A 141 19.47 0.80 12.98
C ASP A 141 18.24 -0.12 12.89
N ASN A 142 17.08 0.44 12.57
CA ASN A 142 15.86 -0.33 12.35
C ASN A 142 15.94 -1.23 11.10
N LEU A 143 16.55 -0.78 10.02
CA LEU A 143 16.80 -1.62 8.84
C LEU A 143 17.74 -2.78 9.17
N HIS A 144 18.79 -2.55 9.96
CA HIS A 144 19.65 -3.64 10.44
C HIS A 144 18.89 -4.64 11.35
N ARG A 145 18.00 -4.14 12.21
CA ARG A 145 17.10 -5.00 13.01
C ARG A 145 16.18 -5.83 12.10
N TYR A 146 15.56 -5.22 11.10
CA TYR A 146 14.74 -5.91 10.10
C TYR A 146 15.53 -7.01 9.39
N LEU A 147 16.73 -6.71 8.90
CA LEU A 147 17.58 -7.70 8.21
C LEU A 147 17.94 -8.90 9.09
N ARG A 148 18.14 -8.69 10.40
CA ARG A 148 18.35 -9.79 11.37
C ARG A 148 17.10 -10.65 11.56
N THR A 149 15.90 -10.08 11.38
CA THR A 149 14.62 -10.81 11.47
C THR A 149 14.18 -11.44 10.16
N ALA A 150 14.66 -10.95 9.01
CA ALA A 150 14.18 -11.35 7.69
C ALA A 150 14.17 -12.87 7.43
N PRO A 151 15.17 -13.67 7.85
CA PRO A 151 15.12 -15.12 7.69
C PRO A 151 13.92 -15.77 8.39
N SER A 152 13.51 -15.22 9.55
CA SER A 152 12.34 -15.68 10.31
C SER A 152 11.00 -15.19 9.75
N LEU A 153 11.01 -14.29 8.77
CA LEU A 153 9.80 -13.85 8.07
C LEU A 153 9.42 -14.83 6.94
N VAL A 154 10.31 -15.72 6.52
CA VAL A 154 9.97 -16.76 5.54
C VAL A 154 8.94 -17.72 6.15
N PRO A 155 7.75 -17.89 5.56
CA PRO A 155 6.74 -18.80 6.11
C PRO A 155 7.23 -20.24 6.12
N GLN A 156 6.76 -21.02 7.09
CA GLN A 156 7.08 -22.45 7.16
C GLN A 156 6.36 -23.26 6.08
N ASP A 157 5.20 -22.80 5.61
CA ASP A 157 4.47 -23.45 4.52
C ASP A 157 5.12 -23.13 3.16
N PRO A 158 5.72 -24.12 2.47
CA PRO A 158 6.35 -23.92 1.17
C PRO A 158 5.36 -23.51 0.06
N SER A 159 4.06 -23.76 0.24
CA SER A 159 3.03 -23.34 -0.73
C SER A 159 3.01 -21.82 -0.94
N LEU A 160 3.47 -21.07 0.06
CA LEU A 160 3.51 -19.61 0.06
C LEU A 160 4.80 -19.04 -0.55
N HIS A 161 5.77 -19.88 -0.91
CA HIS A 161 7.06 -19.45 -1.46
C HIS A 161 7.00 -19.19 -2.96
N GLN A 162 5.98 -19.73 -3.64
CA GLN A 162 5.85 -19.63 -5.08
C GLN A 162 5.76 -18.16 -5.54
N PHE A 163 6.59 -17.80 -6.51
CA PHE A 163 6.57 -16.50 -7.15
C PHE A 163 5.41 -16.38 -8.12
N ARG A 164 4.58 -15.35 -7.93
CA ARG A 164 3.34 -15.10 -8.67
C ARG A 164 3.25 -13.62 -9.06
N ILE A 165 2.47 -13.32 -10.09
CA ILE A 165 2.17 -11.95 -10.52
C ILE A 165 0.73 -11.58 -10.15
N ARG A 166 0.51 -10.29 -9.95
CA ARG A 166 -0.78 -9.69 -9.58
C ARG A 166 -0.79 -8.24 -10.07
N HIS A 167 -1.98 -7.70 -10.26
CA HIS A 167 -2.16 -6.29 -10.57
C HIS A 167 -1.57 -5.39 -9.46
N PRO A 168 -0.72 -4.40 -9.77
CA PRO A 168 -0.06 -3.57 -8.76
C PRO A 168 -1.00 -2.54 -8.11
N ASP A 169 -2.02 -2.07 -8.85
CA ASP A 169 -2.94 -1.02 -8.39
C ASP A 169 -4.41 -1.33 -8.76
N LEU A 170 -4.99 -2.34 -8.10
CA LEU A 170 -6.36 -2.76 -8.40
C LEU A 170 -7.38 -1.83 -7.74
N GLN A 171 -7.81 -0.82 -8.49
CA GLN A 171 -8.84 0.15 -8.13
C GLN A 171 -9.85 0.36 -9.27
N SER A 172 -11.03 0.90 -8.97
CA SER A 172 -12.14 1.02 -9.94
C SER A 172 -11.80 1.89 -11.16
N SER A 173 -10.88 2.85 -11.05
CA SER A 173 -10.40 3.64 -12.20
C SER A 173 -9.55 2.83 -13.18
N ASN A 174 -9.00 1.69 -12.75
CA ASN A 174 -8.16 0.81 -13.55
C ASN A 174 -8.94 -0.40 -14.09
N VAL A 175 -10.26 -0.44 -13.92
CA VAL A 175 -11.12 -1.55 -14.34
C VAL A 175 -12.02 -1.09 -15.48
N ILE A 176 -11.93 -1.77 -16.63
CA ILE A 176 -12.79 -1.52 -17.80
C ILE A 176 -13.88 -2.58 -17.86
N VAL A 177 -15.12 -2.12 -17.97
CA VAL A 177 -16.32 -2.97 -18.03
C VAL A 177 -17.20 -2.62 -19.24
N SER A 178 -18.10 -3.53 -19.60
CA SER A 178 -19.19 -3.27 -20.53
C SER A 178 -20.46 -3.97 -20.08
N ARG A 179 -21.63 -3.48 -20.51
CA ARG A 179 -22.88 -4.23 -20.34
C ARG A 179 -23.11 -5.15 -21.52
N THR A 180 -23.41 -6.41 -21.24
CA THR A 180 -23.79 -7.39 -22.25
C THR A 180 -25.18 -7.09 -22.80
N THR A 181 -25.58 -7.80 -23.86
CA THR A 181 -26.95 -7.71 -24.40
C THR A 181 -28.04 -8.14 -23.41
N SER A 182 -27.70 -8.95 -22.40
CA SER A 182 -28.62 -9.34 -21.31
C SER A 182 -28.69 -8.31 -20.18
N GLY A 183 -27.83 -7.29 -20.19
CA GLY A 183 -27.76 -6.23 -19.17
C GLY A 183 -26.67 -6.45 -18.10
N ASP A 184 -26.05 -7.63 -18.07
CA ASP A 184 -25.03 -7.99 -17.08
C ASP A 184 -23.74 -7.21 -17.29
N LEU A 185 -23.09 -6.82 -16.19
CA LEU A 185 -21.79 -6.14 -16.25
C LEU A 185 -20.64 -7.16 -16.42
N GLN A 186 -19.84 -6.98 -17.46
CA GLN A 186 -18.72 -7.84 -17.82
C GLN A 186 -17.39 -7.09 -17.71
N LEU A 187 -16.41 -7.70 -17.03
CA LEU A 187 -15.03 -7.25 -16.98
C LEU A 187 -14.35 -7.47 -18.33
N LEU A 188 -13.81 -6.40 -18.93
CA LEU A 188 -13.12 -6.45 -20.22
C LEU A 188 -11.60 -6.41 -20.07
N SER A 189 -11.08 -5.51 -19.24
CA SER A 189 -9.64 -5.32 -19.10
C SER A 189 -9.27 -4.63 -17.78
N LEU A 190 -8.00 -4.76 -17.41
CA LEU A 190 -7.34 -3.99 -16.36
C LEU A 190 -6.29 -3.08 -16.98
N LEU A 191 -6.27 -1.83 -16.56
CA LEU A 191 -5.28 -0.83 -16.95
C LEU A 191 -4.21 -0.66 -15.87
N ASP A 192 -3.14 0.06 -16.20
CA ASP A 192 -2.13 0.48 -15.23
C ASP A 192 -1.23 -0.64 -14.67
N TRP A 193 -0.78 -1.52 -15.58
CA TRP A 193 0.18 -2.60 -15.31
C TRP A 193 1.61 -2.13 -15.04
N GLN A 194 1.88 -0.82 -15.09
CA GLN A 194 3.20 -0.29 -14.83
C GLN A 194 3.66 -0.67 -13.41
N HIS A 195 4.96 -0.95 -13.27
CA HIS A 195 5.56 -1.35 -11.99
C HIS A 195 5.05 -2.67 -11.41
N ALA A 196 4.36 -3.51 -12.19
CA ALA A 196 3.98 -4.85 -11.77
C ALA A 196 5.23 -5.68 -11.41
N SER A 197 5.21 -6.24 -10.20
CA SER A 197 6.26 -7.10 -9.68
C SER A 197 5.76 -8.53 -9.52
N ILE A 198 6.63 -9.49 -9.80
CA ILE A 198 6.51 -10.89 -9.45
C ILE A 198 7.12 -11.06 -8.05
N ARG A 199 6.34 -11.61 -7.11
CA ARG A 199 6.77 -11.78 -5.71
C ARG A 199 6.35 -13.13 -5.15
N PRO A 200 7.00 -13.62 -4.09
CA PRO A 200 6.51 -14.78 -3.35
C PRO A 200 5.08 -14.54 -2.87
N THR A 201 4.26 -15.59 -2.84
CA THR A 201 2.85 -15.49 -2.44
C THR A 201 2.70 -14.87 -1.04
N CYS A 202 3.62 -15.17 -0.12
CA CYS A 202 3.67 -14.58 1.22
C CYS A 202 4.03 -13.10 1.31
N LEU A 203 4.37 -12.44 0.19
CA LEU A 203 4.54 -10.98 0.10
C LEU A 203 3.52 -10.34 -0.86
N HIS A 204 2.84 -11.17 -1.66
CA HIS A 204 1.94 -10.73 -2.74
C HIS A 204 0.46 -10.86 -2.38
N ALA A 205 0.13 -11.71 -1.41
CA ALA A 205 -1.21 -11.82 -0.86
C ALA A 205 -1.67 -10.49 -0.23
N GLY A 206 -2.91 -10.43 0.26
CA GLY A 206 -3.53 -9.19 0.72
C GLY A 206 -4.74 -8.81 -0.12
N ILE A 207 -5.62 -8.01 0.47
CA ILE A 207 -6.78 -7.43 -0.21
C ILE A 207 -6.37 -6.08 -0.77
N PRO A 208 -6.71 -5.72 -2.02
CA PRO A 208 -6.38 -4.40 -2.57
C PRO A 208 -6.94 -3.29 -1.69
N GLN A 209 -6.19 -2.19 -1.54
CA GLN A 209 -6.51 -1.13 -0.57
C GLN A 209 -7.92 -0.54 -0.75
N ARG A 210 -8.44 -0.48 -1.97
CA ARG A 210 -9.79 0.03 -2.27
C ARG A 210 -10.91 -0.99 -2.08
N LEU A 211 -10.57 -2.27 -1.91
CA LEU A 211 -11.52 -3.36 -1.66
C LEU A 211 -11.51 -3.83 -0.21
N GLN A 212 -10.48 -3.47 0.57
CA GLN A 212 -10.39 -3.84 1.98
C GLN A 212 -11.22 -2.92 2.88
N ASN A 213 -11.69 -3.44 4.01
CA ASN A 213 -12.42 -2.68 5.01
C ASN A 213 -12.10 -3.15 6.44
N TYR A 214 -10.83 -3.45 6.73
CA TYR A 214 -10.43 -4.10 7.99
C TYR A 214 -10.67 -3.28 9.25
N ALA A 215 -10.72 -1.95 9.14
CA ALA A 215 -11.04 -1.06 10.27
C ALA A 215 -12.51 -1.20 10.74
N ASP A 216 -13.39 -1.79 9.93
CA ASP A 216 -14.77 -2.06 10.30
C ASP A 216 -14.90 -3.43 10.98
N PRO A 217 -15.34 -3.49 12.26
CA PRO A 217 -15.41 -4.75 13.00
C PRO A 217 -16.30 -5.82 12.33
N LEU A 218 -17.38 -5.41 11.66
CA LEU A 218 -18.27 -6.34 10.98
C LEU A 218 -17.61 -6.98 9.75
N SER A 219 -16.86 -6.19 8.99
CA SER A 219 -16.04 -6.67 7.88
C SER A 219 -14.95 -7.62 8.37
N HIS A 220 -14.25 -7.26 9.45
CA HIS A 220 -13.23 -8.10 10.06
C HIS A 220 -13.78 -9.48 10.48
N HIS A 221 -14.98 -9.51 11.06
CA HIS A 221 -15.65 -10.75 11.45
C HIS A 221 -16.41 -11.43 10.30
N MET A 222 -16.28 -10.94 9.06
CA MET A 222 -16.96 -11.48 7.88
C MET A 222 -18.48 -11.64 8.08
N VAL A 223 -19.10 -10.69 8.78
CA VAL A 223 -20.55 -10.65 8.97
C VAL A 223 -21.21 -10.27 7.62
N PRO A 224 -22.25 -10.99 7.16
CA PRO A 224 -22.95 -10.64 5.94
C PRO A 224 -23.47 -9.18 5.99
N PRO A 225 -23.17 -8.37 4.96
CA PRO A 225 -23.51 -6.97 4.95
C PRO A 225 -25.03 -6.76 4.84
N SER A 226 -25.57 -5.83 5.61
CA SER A 226 -26.95 -5.36 5.52
C SER A 226 -27.01 -3.84 5.72
N LEU A 227 -28.06 -3.21 5.21
CA LEU A 227 -28.38 -1.83 5.58
C LEU A 227 -28.92 -1.80 7.02
N PRO A 228 -28.79 -0.66 7.73
CA PRO A 228 -29.41 -0.47 9.05
C PRO A 228 -30.94 -0.62 8.99
N ASP A 229 -31.55 -1.15 10.06
CA ASP A 229 -33.00 -1.36 10.12
C ASP A 229 -33.80 -0.05 10.00
N ASP A 230 -33.23 1.05 10.49
CA ASP A 230 -33.79 2.40 10.47
C ASP A 230 -33.40 3.21 9.22
N PHE A 231 -32.80 2.58 8.21
CA PHE A 231 -32.30 3.25 7.00
C PHE A 231 -33.33 4.19 6.34
N HIS A 232 -34.58 3.75 6.18
CA HIS A 232 -35.63 4.54 5.55
C HIS A 232 -36.15 5.71 6.42
N ALA A 233 -35.80 5.74 7.70
CA ALA A 233 -36.14 6.81 8.64
C ALA A 233 -35.03 7.86 8.79
N MET A 234 -33.83 7.59 8.25
CA MET A 234 -32.69 8.50 8.26
C MET A 234 -32.86 9.66 7.28
N ASP A 235 -32.17 10.77 7.53
CA ASP A 235 -32.04 11.86 6.55
C ASP A 235 -31.14 11.46 5.35
N ASP A 236 -31.16 12.26 4.29
CA ASP A 236 -30.46 11.95 3.04
C ASP A 236 -28.94 11.79 3.21
N VAL A 237 -28.34 12.54 4.14
CA VAL A 237 -26.89 12.49 4.39
C VAL A 237 -26.54 11.17 5.10
N ALA A 238 -27.28 10.84 6.16
CA ALA A 238 -27.12 9.59 6.89
C ALA A 238 -27.42 8.37 6.00
N GLN A 239 -28.43 8.45 5.12
CA GLN A 239 -28.69 7.41 4.12
C GLN A 239 -27.53 7.24 3.13
N SER A 240 -26.95 8.34 2.65
CA SER A 240 -25.78 8.29 1.76
C SER A 240 -24.59 7.60 2.44
N HIS A 241 -24.30 7.97 3.69
CA HIS A 241 -23.22 7.37 4.48
C HIS A 241 -23.47 5.87 4.75
N ALA A 242 -24.71 5.50 5.10
CA ALA A 242 -25.08 4.10 5.33
C ALA A 242 -24.95 3.26 4.05
N LYS A 243 -25.34 3.80 2.89
CA LYS A 243 -25.16 3.16 1.58
C LYS A 243 -23.68 2.95 1.22
N GLU A 244 -22.84 3.95 1.45
CA GLU A 244 -21.40 3.84 1.18
C GLU A 244 -20.73 2.81 2.08
N LEU A 245 -21.03 2.84 3.38
CA LEU A 245 -20.52 1.83 4.32
C LEU A 245 -20.99 0.42 3.94
N TYR A 246 -22.26 0.28 3.56
CA TYR A 246 -22.80 -1.00 3.07
C TYR A 246 -22.05 -1.48 1.82
N ARG A 247 -21.79 -0.61 0.83
CA ARG A 247 -21.00 -0.96 -0.37
C ARG A 247 -19.59 -1.41 -0.03
N ARG A 248 -18.89 -0.68 0.86
CA ARG A 248 -17.54 -1.07 1.32
C ARG A 248 -17.53 -2.45 1.99
N ARG A 249 -18.49 -2.73 2.86
CA ARG A 249 -18.67 -4.04 3.48
C ARG A 249 -18.98 -5.13 2.45
N LEU A 250 -19.85 -4.84 1.48
CA LEU A 250 -20.23 -5.75 0.39
C LEU A 250 -19.02 -6.14 -0.45
N VAL A 251 -18.25 -5.17 -0.94
CA VAL A 251 -17.06 -5.41 -1.75
C VAL A 251 -16.05 -6.26 -0.98
N HIS A 252 -15.75 -5.90 0.28
CA HIS A 252 -14.83 -6.65 1.13
C HIS A 252 -15.30 -8.10 1.32
N TYR A 253 -16.57 -8.27 1.71
CA TYR A 253 -17.18 -9.57 1.97
C TYR A 253 -17.09 -10.48 0.75
N HIS A 254 -17.53 -10.01 -0.42
CA HIS A 254 -17.49 -10.80 -1.65
C HIS A 254 -16.07 -11.04 -2.14
N TYR A 255 -15.15 -10.09 -1.98
CA TYR A 255 -13.75 -10.30 -2.35
C TYR A 255 -13.14 -11.47 -1.55
N VAL A 256 -13.28 -11.46 -0.22
CA VAL A 256 -12.73 -12.52 0.64
C VAL A 256 -13.40 -13.87 0.35
N ARG A 257 -14.73 -13.93 0.25
CA ARG A 257 -15.48 -15.17 -0.02
C ARG A 257 -15.18 -15.76 -1.40
N ASN A 258 -15.09 -14.92 -2.43
CA ASN A 258 -14.69 -15.38 -3.75
C ASN A 258 -13.22 -15.82 -3.75
N THR A 259 -12.34 -15.17 -2.99
CA THR A 259 -10.91 -15.57 -2.90
C THR A 259 -10.77 -16.94 -2.25
N GLU A 260 -11.54 -17.21 -1.18
CA GLU A 260 -11.64 -18.53 -0.55
C GLU A 260 -12.04 -19.61 -1.55
N ALA A 261 -13.00 -19.32 -2.42
CA ALA A 261 -13.52 -20.28 -3.41
C ALA A 261 -12.59 -20.47 -4.63
N CYS A 262 -12.01 -19.39 -5.16
CA CYS A 262 -11.29 -19.39 -6.44
C CYS A 262 -9.78 -19.49 -6.28
N ASN A 263 -9.20 -19.06 -5.16
CA ASN A 263 -7.76 -18.99 -4.93
C ASN A 263 -7.40 -19.43 -3.50
N PRO A 264 -7.50 -20.74 -3.18
CA PRO A 264 -7.32 -21.23 -1.82
C PRO A 264 -5.91 -20.96 -1.25
N VAL A 265 -4.88 -20.86 -2.10
CA VAL A 265 -3.51 -20.54 -1.65
C VAL A 265 -3.40 -19.08 -1.20
N HIS A 266 -4.00 -18.14 -1.93
CA HIS A 266 -4.06 -16.74 -1.51
C HIS A 266 -4.91 -16.58 -0.26
N HIS A 267 -6.04 -17.28 -0.17
CA HIS A 267 -6.85 -17.29 1.05
C HIS A 267 -6.07 -17.86 2.26
N ALA A 268 -5.32 -18.95 2.08
CA ALA A 268 -4.46 -19.50 3.13
C ALA A 268 -3.39 -18.50 3.58
N ALA A 269 -2.80 -17.75 2.64
CA ALA A 269 -1.86 -16.68 2.97
C ALA A 269 -2.51 -15.55 3.79
N LEU A 270 -3.77 -15.18 3.49
CA LEU A 270 -4.53 -14.20 4.25
C LEU A 270 -4.89 -14.70 5.66
N ALA A 271 -5.09 -16.01 5.82
CA ALA A 271 -5.42 -16.65 7.10
C ALA A 271 -4.19 -16.91 7.99
N ASP A 272 -2.97 -16.71 7.47
CA ASP A 272 -1.74 -16.86 8.24
C ASP A 272 -1.69 -15.77 9.35
N PRO A 273 -1.62 -16.16 10.64
CA PRO A 273 -1.61 -15.20 11.75
C PRO A 273 -0.50 -14.15 11.69
N ALA A 274 0.61 -14.48 11.04
CA ALA A 274 1.76 -13.60 10.89
C ALA A 274 1.76 -12.82 9.56
N TRP A 275 0.78 -13.03 8.68
CA TRP A 275 0.67 -12.34 7.39
C TRP A 275 0.78 -10.82 7.52
N THR A 276 -0.09 -10.22 8.34
CA THR A 276 -0.17 -8.75 8.49
C THR A 276 1.15 -8.17 8.97
N LEU A 277 1.80 -8.84 9.91
CA LEU A 277 3.09 -8.42 10.43
C LEU A 277 4.20 -8.53 9.37
N ARG A 278 4.27 -9.64 8.63
CA ARG A 278 5.23 -9.80 7.52
C ARG A 278 5.05 -8.73 6.44
N ALA A 279 3.80 -8.49 6.04
CA ALA A 279 3.48 -7.49 5.02
C ALA A 279 3.89 -6.07 5.47
N ARG A 280 3.58 -5.69 6.72
CA ARG A 280 4.00 -4.41 7.31
C ARG A 280 5.52 -4.27 7.36
N LEU A 281 6.22 -5.26 7.92
CA LEU A 281 7.68 -5.25 8.02
C LEU A 281 8.34 -5.12 6.64
N PHE A 282 7.90 -5.92 5.67
CA PHE A 282 8.42 -5.87 4.31
C PHE A 282 8.15 -4.52 3.64
N ALA A 283 6.93 -3.98 3.77
CA ALA A 283 6.57 -2.68 3.19
C ALA A 283 7.42 -1.56 3.79
N HIS A 284 7.48 -1.46 5.12
CA HIS A 284 8.19 -0.38 5.83
C HIS A 284 9.71 -0.46 5.69
N ALA A 285 10.28 -1.66 5.61
CA ALA A 285 11.71 -1.82 5.36
C ALA A 285 12.12 -1.44 3.92
N GLY A 286 11.17 -1.45 2.98
CA GLY A 286 11.39 -1.04 1.60
C GLY A 286 10.99 0.40 1.28
N ASP A 287 10.34 1.10 2.21
CA ASP A 287 9.90 2.49 2.07
C ASP A 287 11.08 3.46 1.97
N ARG A 288 10.87 4.61 1.33
CA ARG A 288 11.91 5.63 1.22
C ARG A 288 12.13 6.32 2.57
N TRP A 289 13.37 6.67 2.88
CA TRP A 289 13.65 7.62 3.96
C TRP A 289 13.00 8.98 3.67
N ASP A 290 12.03 9.35 4.49
CA ASP A 290 11.24 10.56 4.36
C ASP A 290 11.18 11.42 5.63
N GLY A 291 12.12 11.19 6.55
CA GLY A 291 12.17 11.88 7.85
C GLY A 291 11.39 11.17 8.96
N GLU A 292 10.95 9.93 8.75
CA GLU A 292 10.11 9.14 9.67
C GLU A 292 10.61 7.66 9.72
N THR A 293 10.51 6.97 10.87
CA THR A 293 10.90 5.55 11.01
C THR A 293 10.05 4.75 12.01
N THR A 294 9.10 5.40 12.67
CA THR A 294 8.24 4.90 13.74
C THR A 294 7.42 3.72 13.24
N ALA A 295 6.89 3.75 12.01
CA ALA A 295 6.12 2.63 11.46
C ALA A 295 6.94 1.33 11.37
N LEU A 296 8.20 1.41 10.88
CA LEU A 296 9.11 0.26 10.86
C LEU A 296 9.46 -0.19 12.28
N LYS A 297 9.73 0.76 13.18
CA LYS A 297 10.11 0.47 14.56
C LYS A 297 8.99 -0.22 15.34
N ALA A 298 7.76 0.27 15.22
CA ALA A 298 6.57 -0.30 15.82
C ALA A 298 6.32 -1.72 15.30
N ALA A 299 6.42 -1.94 13.99
CA ALA A 299 6.30 -3.28 13.41
C ALA A 299 7.41 -4.23 13.94
N LEU A 300 8.64 -3.76 14.17
CA LEU A 300 9.70 -4.56 14.79
C LEU A 300 9.42 -4.86 16.26
N MET A 301 8.80 -3.94 17.01
CA MET A 301 8.37 -4.17 18.39
C MET A 301 7.20 -5.16 18.44
N ASP A 302 6.22 -5.06 17.55
CA ASP A 302 5.16 -6.07 17.39
C ASP A 302 5.75 -7.45 17.08
N ALA A 303 6.82 -7.50 16.29
CA ALA A 303 7.51 -8.76 16.01
C ALA A 303 8.15 -9.37 17.25
N THR A 304 8.64 -8.57 18.20
CA THR A 304 9.20 -9.13 19.45
C THR A 304 8.12 -9.69 20.36
N THR A 305 6.96 -9.03 20.43
CA THR A 305 5.84 -9.47 21.28
C THR A 305 5.14 -10.70 20.71
N THR A 306 5.04 -10.81 19.39
CA THR A 306 4.36 -11.91 18.67
C THR A 306 5.33 -12.90 18.03
N TRP A 307 6.61 -12.91 18.44
CA TRP A 307 7.69 -13.66 17.78
C TRP A 307 7.36 -15.16 17.57
N GLY A 308 6.66 -15.78 18.51
CA GLY A 308 6.23 -17.19 18.39
C GLY A 308 5.33 -17.50 17.20
N THR A 309 4.72 -16.49 16.57
CA THR A 309 3.96 -16.63 15.31
C THR A 309 4.87 -16.65 14.08
N LEU A 310 6.08 -16.10 14.18
CA LEU A 310 7.06 -16.02 13.11
C LEU A 310 8.05 -17.19 13.15
N SER A 311 8.59 -17.49 14.34
CA SER A 311 9.65 -18.49 14.51
C SER A 311 9.61 -19.15 15.88
N THR A 312 10.13 -20.39 15.94
CA THR A 312 10.40 -21.11 17.18
C THR A 312 11.74 -20.77 17.80
N ASP A 313 12.65 -20.16 17.05
CA ASP A 313 13.96 -19.73 17.54
C ASP A 313 13.84 -18.50 18.45
N PRO A 314 14.83 -18.23 19.33
CA PRO A 314 14.81 -17.03 20.15
C PRO A 314 14.78 -15.74 19.31
N CYS A 315 13.99 -14.75 19.74
CA CYS A 315 13.93 -13.45 19.08
C CYS A 315 15.30 -12.77 19.11
N PRO A 316 15.83 -12.30 17.96
CA PRO A 316 17.14 -11.65 17.92
C PRO A 316 17.08 -10.19 18.41
N LEU A 317 15.88 -9.64 18.62
CA LEU A 317 15.67 -8.25 18.96
C LEU A 317 15.36 -8.08 20.46
N ALA A 318 15.88 -7.00 21.01
CA ALA A 318 15.52 -6.52 22.35
C ALA A 318 15.39 -5.00 22.27
N PHE A 319 14.40 -4.47 22.99
CA PHE A 319 14.14 -3.05 23.12
C PHE A 319 14.04 -2.71 24.59
N GLU A 320 14.60 -1.56 24.97
CA GLU A 320 14.45 -1.03 26.32
C GLU A 320 13.00 -0.60 26.55
N GLU A 321 12.45 -0.84 27.75
CA GLU A 321 11.04 -0.55 28.06
C GLU A 321 10.67 0.92 27.81
N GLU A 322 11.58 1.83 28.14
CA GLU A 322 11.40 3.27 27.91
C GLU A 322 11.37 3.62 26.41
N ASP A 323 12.13 2.90 25.59
CA ASP A 323 12.14 3.09 24.14
C ASP A 323 10.85 2.58 23.50
N VAL A 324 10.33 1.45 24.01
CA VAL A 324 9.01 0.91 23.63
C VAL A 324 7.92 1.91 23.97
N ARG A 325 7.86 2.40 25.22
CA ARG A 325 6.86 3.37 25.67
C ARG A 325 6.84 4.63 24.80
N ARG A 326 8.01 5.23 24.55
CA ARG A 326 8.13 6.44 23.72
C ARG A 326 7.70 6.21 22.27
N THR A 327 7.97 5.03 21.72
CA THR A 327 7.61 4.70 20.34
C THR A 327 6.10 4.63 20.19
N TRP A 328 5.41 3.93 21.09
CA TRP A 328 3.94 3.85 21.08
C TRP A 328 3.25 5.19 21.35
N GLU A 329 3.81 6.02 22.24
CA GLU A 329 3.31 7.39 22.47
C GLU A 329 3.43 8.28 21.24
N LEU A 330 4.50 8.13 20.46
CA LEU A 330 4.68 8.85 19.21
C LEU A 330 3.73 8.30 18.12
N GLU A 331 3.66 6.98 17.96
CA GLU A 331 2.78 6.35 16.97
C GLU A 331 1.32 6.75 17.14
N ALA A 332 0.78 6.74 18.36
CA ALA A 332 -0.58 7.18 18.64
C ALA A 332 -0.84 8.64 18.23
N LYS A 333 0.17 9.51 18.34
CA LYS A 333 0.08 10.90 17.87
C LYS A 333 0.12 11.00 16.34
N LEU A 334 0.97 10.20 15.70
CA LEU A 334 1.06 10.15 14.24
C LEU A 334 -0.22 9.60 13.61
N GLU A 335 -0.83 8.58 14.21
CA GLU A 335 -2.12 8.03 13.80
C GLU A 335 -3.24 9.09 13.90
N SER A 336 -3.27 9.86 14.98
CA SER A 336 -4.21 10.99 15.11
C SER A 336 -4.00 12.07 14.04
N SER A 337 -2.75 12.33 13.64
CA SER A 337 -2.45 13.22 12.51
C SER A 337 -2.96 12.66 11.18
N ASP A 338 -2.82 11.35 10.95
CA ASP A 338 -3.33 10.68 9.75
C ASP A 338 -4.86 10.76 9.67
N GLU A 339 -5.57 10.48 10.78
CA GLU A 339 -7.03 10.64 10.87
C GLU A 339 -7.48 12.08 10.59
N THR A 340 -6.75 13.06 11.13
CA THR A 340 -7.05 14.47 10.91
C THR A 340 -6.87 14.86 9.43
N MET A 341 -5.81 14.35 8.78
CA MET A 341 -5.60 14.56 7.34
C MET A 341 -6.75 13.95 6.52
N GLU A 342 -7.17 12.73 6.83
CA GLU A 342 -8.29 12.07 6.15
C GLU A 342 -9.58 12.88 6.28
N GLN A 343 -9.89 13.38 7.47
CA GLN A 343 -11.05 14.24 7.70
C GLN A 343 -10.97 15.55 6.90
N CYS A 344 -9.79 16.17 6.84
CA CYS A 344 -9.58 17.39 6.06
C CYS A 344 -9.83 17.15 4.57
N LEU A 345 -9.28 16.06 4.00
CA LEU A 345 -9.50 15.68 2.61
C LEU A 345 -10.98 15.39 2.34
N ALA A 346 -11.67 14.70 3.24
CA ALA A 346 -13.10 14.40 3.13
C ALA A 346 -13.96 15.66 3.12
N VAL A 347 -13.69 16.63 4.01
CA VAL A 347 -14.43 17.91 4.07
C VAL A 347 -14.27 18.72 2.78
N MET A 348 -13.09 18.68 2.16
CA MET A 348 -12.87 19.34 0.87
C MET A 348 -13.46 18.56 -0.32
N GLY A 349 -13.87 17.31 -0.09
CA GLY A 349 -14.32 16.38 -1.12
C GLY A 349 -13.20 16.04 -2.09
N CYS A 350 -11.97 15.95 -1.58
CA CYS A 350 -10.82 15.42 -2.30
C CYS A 350 -10.89 13.90 -2.32
N GLY A 351 -10.59 13.31 -3.47
CA GLY A 351 -10.30 11.88 -3.57
C GLY A 351 -9.02 11.53 -2.83
N SER A 352 -8.73 10.24 -2.76
CA SER A 352 -7.46 9.73 -2.22
C SER A 352 -6.26 10.42 -2.88
N GLN A 353 -5.17 10.63 -2.13
CA GLN A 353 -3.97 11.33 -2.63
C GLN A 353 -4.24 12.79 -3.08
N GLY A 354 -5.34 13.40 -2.63
CA GLY A 354 -5.67 14.80 -2.94
C GLY A 354 -6.22 15.02 -4.35
N TRP A 355 -6.64 13.98 -5.06
CA TRP A 355 -7.21 14.11 -6.41
C TRP A 355 -8.53 14.88 -6.39
N VAL A 356 -8.68 15.83 -7.31
CA VAL A 356 -9.90 16.64 -7.47
C VAL A 356 -10.23 16.72 -8.96
N PRO A 357 -11.52 16.56 -9.36
CA PRO A 357 -11.94 16.81 -10.74
C PRO A 357 -11.54 18.22 -11.20
N ASN A 358 -11.16 18.38 -12.47
CA ASN A 358 -10.68 19.65 -13.01
C ASN A 358 -11.66 20.80 -12.76
N GLU A 359 -12.96 20.53 -12.81
CA GLU A 359 -14.05 21.48 -12.62
C GLU A 359 -14.12 22.00 -11.17
N ARG A 360 -13.63 21.20 -10.20
CA ARG A 360 -13.62 21.54 -8.78
C ARG A 360 -12.25 22.05 -8.30
N TYR A 361 -11.22 21.98 -9.13
CA TYR A 361 -9.84 22.33 -8.74
C TYR A 361 -9.74 23.72 -8.12
N GLU A 362 -10.26 24.76 -8.79
CA GLU A 362 -10.20 26.14 -8.29
C GLU A 362 -11.01 26.35 -6.99
N VAL A 363 -12.13 25.64 -6.85
CA VAL A 363 -12.96 25.70 -5.64
C VAL A 363 -12.22 25.07 -4.45
N VAL A 364 -11.65 23.89 -4.63
CA VAL A 364 -10.88 23.21 -3.58
C VAL A 364 -9.63 24.01 -3.22
N LYS A 365 -8.92 24.56 -4.20
CA LYS A 365 -7.76 25.44 -3.96
C LYS A 365 -8.14 26.69 -3.16
N ALA A 366 -9.31 27.27 -3.40
CA ALA A 366 -9.82 28.38 -2.59
C ALA A 366 -10.16 27.94 -1.16
N LEU A 367 -10.72 26.73 -0.96
CA LEU A 367 -10.97 26.16 0.36
C LEU A 367 -9.67 25.92 1.14
N CYS A 368 -8.63 25.36 0.50
CA CYS A 368 -7.32 25.17 1.13
C CYS A 368 -6.71 26.49 1.61
N ARG A 369 -6.84 27.56 0.81
CA ARG A 369 -6.39 28.91 1.19
C ARG A 369 -7.18 29.46 2.37
N LYS A 370 -8.50 29.36 2.33
CA LYS A 370 -9.36 29.81 3.42
C LYS A 370 -9.03 29.09 4.73
N MET A 371 -8.81 27.77 4.66
CA MET A 371 -8.43 26.98 5.82
C MET A 371 -7.09 27.45 6.43
N LYS A 372 -6.13 27.85 5.58
CA LYS A 372 -4.88 28.47 6.04
C LYS A 372 -5.13 29.82 6.72
N GLU A 373 -5.95 30.68 6.12
CA GLU A 373 -6.31 31.99 6.68
C GLU A 373 -7.00 31.86 8.04
N ASP A 374 -7.96 30.94 8.16
CA ASP A 374 -8.68 30.65 9.40
C ASP A 374 -7.72 30.11 10.47
N GLY A 375 -6.79 29.22 10.10
CA GLY A 375 -5.73 28.73 11.00
C GLY A 375 -4.81 29.85 11.49
N LEU A 376 -4.36 30.75 10.59
CA LEU A 376 -3.52 31.89 10.95
C LEU A 376 -4.25 32.92 11.82
N ALA A 377 -5.56 33.09 11.65
CA ALA A 377 -6.35 34.03 12.45
C ALA A 377 -6.54 33.54 13.90
N GLY A 378 -6.57 32.22 14.12
CA GLY A 378 -6.70 31.59 15.43
C GLY A 378 -5.38 31.35 16.17
N ALA A 379 -4.24 31.51 15.49
CA ALA A 379 -2.92 31.15 15.99
C ALA A 379 -2.27 32.24 16.86
N THR A 380 -1.45 31.80 17.82
CA THR A 380 -0.45 32.62 18.51
C THR A 380 0.67 33.05 17.56
N GLU A 381 1.57 33.95 18.00
CA GLU A 381 2.67 34.44 17.17
C GLU A 381 3.65 33.31 16.83
N GLU A 382 3.96 32.44 17.80
CA GLU A 382 4.80 31.26 17.59
C GLU A 382 4.14 30.27 16.61
N GLU A 383 2.85 29.96 16.78
CA GLU A 383 2.11 29.06 15.90
C GLU A 383 1.96 29.61 14.48
N ARG A 384 1.84 30.94 14.33
CA ARG A 384 1.75 31.59 13.02
C ARG A 384 2.96 31.28 12.16
N ALA A 385 4.17 31.36 12.72
CA ALA A 385 5.40 31.07 11.99
C ALA A 385 5.44 29.61 11.49
N GLU A 386 5.02 28.66 12.34
CA GLU A 386 4.98 27.24 11.98
C GLU A 386 3.92 26.95 10.91
N ILE A 387 2.72 27.53 11.03
CA ILE A 387 1.66 27.41 10.03
C ILE A 387 2.11 27.98 8.67
N GLU A 388 2.79 29.13 8.67
CA GLU A 388 3.30 29.75 7.44
C GLU A 388 4.36 28.88 6.76
N ALA A 389 5.26 28.26 7.52
CA ALA A 389 6.35 27.44 7.01
C ALA A 389 5.94 26.00 6.64
N HIS A 390 4.90 25.45 7.29
CA HIS A 390 4.59 24.03 7.27
C HIS A 390 3.13 23.71 6.94
N TRP A 391 2.40 24.65 6.33
CA TRP A 391 1.02 24.38 5.90
C TRP A 391 0.92 23.16 4.99
N ILE A 392 -0.04 22.30 5.27
CA ILE A 392 -0.13 20.94 4.73
C ILE A 392 -0.48 20.87 3.23
N PHE A 393 -1.11 21.92 2.71
CA PHE A 393 -1.51 22.03 1.30
C PHE A 393 -0.61 22.97 0.47
N ASP A 394 0.47 23.48 1.06
CA ASP A 394 1.44 24.28 0.31
C ASP A 394 2.40 23.38 -0.48
N ASP A 395 2.75 23.84 -1.67
CA ASP A 395 3.77 23.20 -2.50
C ASP A 395 5.09 23.04 -1.71
N MET A 396 5.81 21.95 -1.98
CA MET A 396 7.05 21.62 -1.29
C MET A 396 8.12 21.13 -2.26
N ASP A 397 9.38 21.49 -1.98
CA ASP A 397 10.49 20.91 -2.71
C ASP A 397 10.67 19.45 -2.26
N GLU A 398 10.32 18.51 -3.13
CA GLU A 398 10.43 17.07 -2.88
C GLU A 398 11.79 16.49 -3.28
N ARG A 399 12.66 17.28 -3.95
CA ARG A 399 14.02 16.83 -4.33
C ARG A 399 14.81 16.30 -3.12
N PRO A 400 14.61 16.79 -1.88
CA PRO A 400 15.25 16.21 -0.73
C PRO A 400 14.87 14.79 -0.35
N TYR A 401 13.68 14.35 -0.76
CA TYR A 401 13.06 13.06 -0.43
C TYR A 401 13.17 12.05 -1.59
N SER A 402 13.87 12.43 -2.66
CA SER A 402 14.01 11.68 -3.91
C SER A 402 15.37 11.01 -4.01
#